data_AF-A0A8H4PQP5-F1
#
_entry.id   AF-A0A8H4PQP5-F1
#
_cell.length_a   1.000
_cell.length_b   1.000
_cell.length_c   1.000
_cell.angle_alpha   90.00
_cell.angle_beta   90.00
_cell.angle_gamma   90.00
#
_symmetry.space_group_name_H-M   'P 1'
#
loop_
_entity.id
_entity.type
_entity.pdbx_description
1 polymer ?
#
loop_
_entity_poly.entity_id
_entity_poly.type
_entity_poly.pdbx_seq_one_letter_code
_entity_poly.pdbx_strand_id
1 'polypeptide(L)'
;MKFSLAAPVFAAAVQAQSLAGMPSCAMPCLTASVKKMTSCEPTDVNCLCAPKNMELIRSDATSCVIKECGAKTGTVLKAIKEICKS
;
A
#
# COMPACT_ATOMS: atom_id res chain seq x y z
N MET A 1 -9.96 31.00 29.52
CA MET A 1 -8.61 30.43 29.36
C MET A 1 -8.37 30.14 27.88
N LYS A 2 -7.31 30.73 27.34
CA LYS A 2 -6.86 30.59 25.95
C LYS A 2 -5.69 29.61 25.95
N PHE A 3 -5.91 28.41 25.43
CA PHE A 3 -4.82 27.50 25.09
C PHE A 3 -4.82 27.32 23.58
N SER A 4 -3.99 28.14 22.94
CA SER A 4 -3.40 27.86 21.64
C SER A 4 -2.52 26.61 21.74
N LEU A 5 -2.33 25.95 20.58
CA LEU A 5 -1.37 24.87 20.28
C LEU A 5 -1.86 23.48 20.75
N ALA A 6 -1.89 22.43 19.94
CA ALA A 6 -1.04 22.11 18.80
C ALA A 6 -1.81 21.35 17.72
N ALA A 7 -1.56 21.68 16.46
CA ALA A 7 -1.89 20.81 15.35
C ALA A 7 -1.03 19.53 15.47
N PRO A 8 -1.62 18.32 15.45
CA PRO A 8 -0.85 17.12 15.22
C PRO A 8 -0.47 17.10 13.73
N VAL A 9 0.61 17.81 13.38
CA VAL A 9 1.28 17.62 12.09
C VAL A 9 2.18 16.40 12.22
N PHE A 10 1.60 15.20 12.25
CA PHE A 10 2.33 13.95 12.04
C PHE A 10 1.35 12.86 11.57
N ALA A 11 1.04 12.87 10.28
CA ALA A 11 0.46 11.72 9.59
C ALA A 11 0.99 11.63 8.15
N ALA A 12 2.30 11.83 7.97
CA ALA A 12 2.96 11.71 6.67
C ALA A 12 4.12 10.70 6.75
N ALA A 13 3.85 9.47 7.22
CA ALA A 13 4.80 8.35 7.06
C ALA A 13 4.22 6.95 7.33
N VAL A 14 2.97 6.78 7.76
CA VAL A 14 2.47 5.45 8.17
C VAL A 14 2.19 4.51 6.98
N GLN A 15 2.32 4.98 5.74
CA GLN A 15 2.36 4.09 4.56
C GLN A 15 3.64 3.24 4.53
N ALA A 16 4.66 3.58 5.32
CA ALA A 16 5.97 2.94 5.32
C ALA A 16 6.07 1.67 6.17
N GLN A 17 5.04 1.26 6.92
CA GLN A 17 5.16 0.11 7.83
C GLN A 17 4.70 -1.20 7.18
N SER A 18 3.54 -1.16 6.49
CA SER A 18 2.97 -2.29 5.75
C SER A 18 3.63 -2.48 4.39
N LEU A 19 4.09 -1.38 3.76
CA LEU A 19 4.68 -1.38 2.42
C LEU A 19 6.17 -1.01 2.44
N ALA A 20 6.85 -1.12 3.58
CA ALA A 20 8.26 -0.71 3.77
C ALA A 20 9.23 -1.29 2.72
N GLY A 21 8.93 -2.48 2.19
CA GLY A 21 9.71 -3.18 1.17
C GLY A 21 9.23 -2.94 -0.27
N MET A 22 8.20 -2.13 -0.49
CA MET A 22 7.66 -1.88 -1.81
C MET A 22 8.53 -0.91 -2.61
N PRO A 23 8.81 -1.22 -3.89
CA PRO A 23 9.38 -0.24 -4.81
C PRO A 23 8.51 1.01 -4.86
N SER A 24 9.14 2.19 -4.80
CA SER A 24 8.44 3.49 -4.87
C SER A 24 7.56 3.64 -6.12
N CYS A 25 7.92 2.98 -7.23
CA CYS A 25 7.11 2.95 -8.46
C CYS A 25 5.74 2.27 -8.29
N ALA A 26 5.58 1.36 -7.32
CA ALA A 26 4.33 0.61 -7.11
C ALA A 26 3.44 1.24 -6.03
N MET A 27 4.02 2.02 -5.13
CA MET A 27 3.30 2.68 -4.03
C MET A 27 2.04 3.47 -4.46
N PRO A 28 2.08 4.34 -5.50
CA PRO A 28 0.89 5.07 -5.91
C PRO A 28 -0.19 4.14 -6.48
N CYS A 29 0.21 3.12 -7.25
CA CYS A 29 -0.71 2.14 -7.82
C CYS A 29 -1.43 1.35 -6.72
N LEU A 30 -0.67 0.80 -5.77
CA LEU A 30 -1.21 -0.04 -4.71
C LEU A 30 -2.08 0.77 -3.76
N THR A 31 -1.65 1.97 -3.37
CA THR A 31 -2.45 2.84 -2.48
C THR A 31 -3.76 3.25 -3.14
N ALA A 32 -3.76 3.54 -4.44
CA ALA A 32 -4.98 3.83 -5.19
C ALA A 32 -5.91 2.61 -5.26
N SER A 33 -5.38 1.43 -5.61
CA SER A 33 -6.18 0.20 -5.70
C SER A 33 -6.73 -0.23 -4.34
N VAL A 34 -5.96 -0.09 -3.24
CA VAL A 34 -6.45 -0.36 -1.88
C VAL A 34 -7.67 0.50 -1.55
N LYS A 35 -7.57 1.82 -1.78
CA LYS A 35 -8.68 2.75 -1.54
C LYS A 35 -9.90 2.50 -2.42
N LYS A 36 -9.67 2.03 -3.65
CA LYS A 36 -10.74 1.80 -4.64
C LYS A 36 -11.44 0.46 -4.44
N MET A 37 -10.68 -0.59 -4.13
CA MET A 37 -11.12 -1.98 -4.20
C MET A 37 -11.42 -2.60 -2.84
N THR A 38 -10.99 -1.96 -1.75
CA THR A 38 -11.12 -2.50 -0.39
C THR A 38 -11.53 -1.42 0.59
N SER A 39 -11.98 -1.84 1.76
CA SER A 39 -12.18 -0.97 2.93
C SER A 39 -11.01 -1.06 3.91
N CYS A 40 -9.89 -1.67 3.51
CA CYS A 40 -8.74 -1.84 4.38
C CYS A 40 -8.03 -0.51 4.63
N GLU A 41 -7.53 -0.32 5.84
CA GLU A 41 -6.54 0.73 6.06
C GLU A 41 -5.23 0.36 5.36
N PRO A 42 -4.47 1.35 4.82
CA PRO A 42 -3.18 1.09 4.17
C PRO A 42 -2.16 0.40 5.08
N THR A 43 -2.35 0.48 6.39
CA THR A 43 -1.52 -0.11 7.44
C THR A 43 -1.99 -1.49 7.88
N ASP A 44 -3.20 -1.92 7.53
CA ASP A 44 -3.78 -3.19 7.94
C ASP A 44 -3.31 -4.32 7.01
N VAL A 45 -2.10 -4.82 7.28
CA VAL A 45 -1.48 -5.90 6.49
C VAL A 45 -2.39 -7.14 6.44
N ASN A 46 -3.07 -7.49 7.53
CA ASN A 46 -3.96 -8.66 7.55
C ASN A 46 -5.15 -8.46 6.62
N CYS A 47 -5.78 -7.28 6.66
CA CYS A 47 -6.89 -6.96 5.74
C CYS A 47 -6.40 -6.92 4.31
N LEU A 48 -5.28 -6.25 4.04
CA LEU A 48 -4.70 -6.14 2.70
C LEU A 48 -4.39 -7.54 2.14
N CYS A 49 -3.73 -8.38 2.92
CA CYS A 49 -3.26 -9.72 2.56
C CYS A 49 -4.34 -10.79 2.57
N ALA A 50 -5.56 -10.48 3.03
CA ALA A 50 -6.69 -11.38 2.91
C ALA A 50 -6.86 -11.80 1.43
N PRO A 51 -7.08 -13.10 1.13
CA PRO A 51 -7.04 -13.61 -0.25
C PRO A 51 -7.93 -12.83 -1.21
N LYS A 52 -9.15 -12.49 -0.76
CA LYS A 52 -10.14 -11.70 -1.52
C LYS A 52 -9.64 -10.28 -1.81
N ASN A 53 -9.05 -9.61 -0.83
CA ASN A 53 -8.58 -8.23 -0.99
C ASN A 53 -7.33 -8.16 -1.86
N MET A 54 -6.38 -9.10 -1.66
CA MET A 54 -5.20 -9.22 -2.51
C MET A 54 -5.56 -9.47 -3.97
N GLU A 55 -6.54 -10.33 -4.25
CA GLU A 55 -6.98 -10.58 -5.63
C GLU A 55 -7.51 -9.31 -6.29
N LEU A 56 -8.39 -8.57 -5.59
CA LEU A 56 -8.96 -7.32 -6.08
C LEU A 56 -7.88 -6.24 -6.29
N ILE A 57 -7.00 -6.04 -5.31
CA ILE A 57 -5.89 -5.08 -5.39
C ILE A 57 -4.96 -5.44 -6.54
N ARG A 58 -4.56 -6.71 -6.66
CA ARG A 58 -3.68 -7.18 -7.72
C ARG A 58 -4.30 -6.96 -9.08
N SER A 59 -5.56 -7.34 -9.27
CA SER A 59 -6.25 -7.21 -10.55
C SER A 59 -6.30 -5.74 -11.02
N ASP A 60 -6.64 -4.82 -10.12
CA ASP A 60 -6.72 -3.38 -10.43
C ASP A 60 -5.33 -2.74 -10.58
N ALA A 61 -4.37 -3.08 -9.72
CA ALA A 61 -3.05 -2.47 -9.69
C ALA A 61 -2.11 -2.98 -10.78
N THR A 62 -2.31 -4.19 -11.33
CA THR A 62 -1.35 -4.85 -12.24
C THR A 62 -0.99 -3.97 -13.43
N SER A 63 -1.98 -3.38 -14.11
CA SER A 63 -1.74 -2.51 -15.27
C SER A 63 -0.95 -1.25 -14.90
N CYS A 64 -1.25 -0.66 -13.74
CA CYS A 64 -0.52 0.51 -13.22
C CYS A 64 0.92 0.14 -12.85
N VAL A 65 1.14 -0.98 -12.15
CA VAL A 65 2.47 -1.44 -11.76
C VAL A 65 3.32 -1.77 -12.99
N ILE A 66 2.76 -2.42 -14.01
CA ILE A 66 3.50 -2.69 -15.25
C ILE A 66 3.92 -1.37 -15.92
N LYS A 67 3.03 -0.39 -15.97
CA LYS A 67 3.31 0.92 -16.57
C LYS A 67 4.39 1.71 -15.80
N GLU A 68 4.27 1.78 -14.47
CA GLU A 68 5.15 2.62 -13.63
C GLU A 68 6.46 1.91 -13.24
N CYS A 69 6.45 0.60 -13.07
CA CYS A 69 7.62 -0.18 -12.65
C CYS A 69 8.31 -0.95 -13.77
N GLY A 70 7.63 -1.23 -14.89
CA GLY A 70 8.17 -2.00 -16.01
C GLY A 70 8.80 -3.31 -15.58
N ALA A 71 10.10 -3.48 -15.87
CA ALA A 71 10.88 -4.66 -15.50
C ALA A 71 10.96 -4.92 -13.99
N LYS A 72 10.69 -3.93 -13.13
CA LYS A 72 10.71 -4.06 -11.66
C LYS A 72 9.43 -4.69 -11.10
N THR A 73 8.45 -5.06 -11.93
CA THR A 73 7.21 -5.73 -11.51
C THR A 73 7.49 -7.03 -10.72
N GLY A 74 8.53 -7.78 -11.08
CA GLY A 74 8.94 -8.98 -10.34
C GLY A 74 9.36 -8.68 -8.89
N THR A 75 10.03 -7.55 -8.67
CA THR A 75 10.42 -7.08 -7.32
C THR A 75 9.21 -6.70 -6.49
N VAL A 76 8.21 -6.05 -7.09
CA VAL A 76 6.93 -5.72 -6.43
C VAL A 76 6.22 -6.99 -5.96
N LEU A 77 6.13 -8.00 -6.82
CA LEU A 77 5.49 -9.25 -6.47
C LEU A 77 6.23 -9.99 -5.34
N LYS A 78 7.57 -9.97 -5.36
CA LYS A 78 8.36 -10.53 -4.26
C LYS A 78 8.08 -9.78 -2.95
N ALA A 79 8.09 -8.45 -2.96
CA ALA A 79 7.80 -7.64 -1.78
C ALA A 79 6.43 -7.96 -1.17
N ILE A 80 5.37 -8.05 -2.00
CA ILE A 80 4.03 -8.47 -1.55
C ILE A 80 4.06 -9.82 -0.85
N LYS A 81 4.77 -10.81 -1.42
CA LYS A 81 4.87 -12.14 -0.84
C LYS A 81 5.58 -12.16 0.51
N GLU A 82 6.61 -11.34 0.71
CA GLU A 82 7.28 -11.25 2.02
C GLU A 82 6.36 -10.58 3.06
N ILE A 83 5.65 -9.52 2.66
CA ILE A 83 4.72 -8.79 3.55
C ILE A 83 3.53 -9.69 3.95
N CYS A 84 2.91 -10.37 2.99
CA CYS A 84 1.72 -11.20 3.20
C CYS A 84 2.01 -12.64 3.67
N LYS A 85 3.27 -12.95 4.00
CA LYS A 85 3.67 -14.22 4.63
C LYS A 85 3.73 -14.13 6.16
N SER A 86 3.61 -12.93 6.71
CA SER A 86 3.72 -12.65 8.15
C SER A 86 2.38 -12.84 8.86
#